data_AF-A0A349QMH7-F1
#
_entry.id   AF-A0A349QMH7-F1
#
_cell.length_a   1.000
_cell.length_b   1.000
_cell.length_c   1.000
_cell.angle_alpha   90.00
_cell.angle_beta   90.00
_cell.angle_gamma   90.00
#
_symmetry.space_group_name_H-M   'P 1'
#
loop_
_entity.id
_entity.type
_entity.pdbx_description
1 polymer ?
#
loop_
_entity_poly.entity_id
_entity_poly.type
_entity_poly.pdbx_seq_one_letter_code
_entity_poly.pdbx_strand_id
1 'polypeptide(L)'
;MGKTIILGKDTKHLDKDVELCRTTNERISDQAAQLLIENQIPFTRSFIKIPFFLREKYRGAHQFYVIHTNRNRYSQARHTLDHMDSVFRRRLIVSNY
;
A
#
# COMPACT_ATOMS: atom_id res chain seq x y z
N MET A 1 -31.78 -30.76 -20.65
CA MET A 1 -31.13 -30.81 -19.32
C MET A 1 -29.70 -30.30 -19.45
N GLY A 2 -29.52 -28.99 -19.32
CA GLY A 2 -28.21 -28.35 -19.45
C GLY A 2 -27.39 -28.59 -18.19
N LYS A 3 -26.25 -29.28 -18.32
CA LYS A 3 -25.28 -29.40 -17.24
C LYS A 3 -24.58 -28.05 -17.07
N THR A 4 -24.87 -27.37 -15.97
CA THR A 4 -24.09 -26.22 -15.52
C THR A 4 -22.66 -26.66 -15.25
N ILE A 5 -21.73 -26.21 -16.09
CA ILE A 5 -20.29 -26.31 -15.82
C ILE A 5 -19.99 -25.22 -14.77
N ILE A 6 -19.84 -25.63 -13.51
CA ILE A 6 -19.28 -24.76 -12.49
C ILE A 6 -17.78 -24.64 -12.78
N LEU A 7 -17.42 -23.57 -13.50
CA LEU A 7 -16.06 -23.16 -13.74
C LEU A 7 -15.38 -22.83 -12.41
N GLY A 8 -14.27 -23.50 -12.13
CA GLY A 8 -13.20 -22.96 -11.31
C GLY A 8 -13.45 -22.89 -9.80
N LYS A 9 -13.56 -24.06 -9.18
CA LYS A 9 -13.25 -24.21 -7.75
C LYS A 9 -11.74 -24.09 -7.56
N ASP A 10 -11.19 -22.86 -7.57
CA ASP A 10 -9.85 -22.50 -7.07
C ASP A 10 -9.59 -20.97 -7.11
N THR A 11 -10.43 -20.18 -6.43
CA THR A 11 -10.14 -18.75 -6.17
C THR A 11 -9.36 -18.54 -4.86
N LYS A 12 -8.52 -19.51 -4.47
CA LYS A 12 -7.75 -19.43 -3.21
C LYS A 12 -6.59 -18.41 -3.24
N HIS A 13 -6.34 -17.81 -4.39
CA HIS A 13 -5.45 -16.66 -4.55
C HIS A 13 -6.13 -15.60 -5.42
N LEU A 14 -7.30 -15.08 -5.01
CA LEU A 14 -7.63 -13.70 -5.41
C LEU A 14 -6.41 -12.86 -5.05
N ASP A 15 -5.86 -12.17 -6.05
CA ASP A 15 -4.79 -11.18 -5.90
C ASP A 15 -5.14 -10.26 -4.74
N LYS A 16 -4.63 -10.59 -3.55
CA LYS A 16 -4.81 -9.75 -2.38
C LYS A 16 -3.82 -8.63 -2.51
N ASP A 17 -4.33 -7.42 -2.44
CA ASP A 17 -3.53 -6.24 -2.22
C ASP A 17 -2.69 -6.43 -0.95
N VAL A 18 -1.40 -6.17 -1.06
CA VAL A 18 -0.42 -6.25 0.02
C VAL A 18 0.03 -4.85 0.39
N GLU A 19 0.31 -4.62 1.67
CA GLU A 19 0.86 -3.33 2.12
C GLU A 19 2.19 -3.09 1.41
N LEU A 20 2.26 -2.01 0.63
CA LEU A 20 3.49 -1.54 0.00
C LEU A 20 4.27 -0.68 0.98
N CYS A 21 3.58 0.30 1.56
CA CYS A 21 4.17 1.20 2.55
C CYS A 21 3.13 1.92 3.40
N ARG A 22 3.59 2.48 4.52
CA ARG A 22 2.80 3.37 5.37
C ARG A 22 3.59 4.55 5.91
N THR A 23 2.88 5.61 6.25
CA THR A 23 3.45 6.82 6.85
C THR A 23 2.42 7.54 7.72
N THR A 24 2.87 8.33 8.70
CA THR A 24 2.01 9.22 9.48
C THR A 24 1.85 10.60 8.84
N ASN A 25 2.54 10.85 7.72
CA ASN A 25 2.54 12.14 7.03
C ASN A 25 1.77 12.04 5.71
N GLU A 26 0.64 12.75 5.64
CA GLU A 26 -0.23 12.78 4.47
C GLU A 26 0.48 13.19 3.18
N ARG A 27 1.31 14.24 3.23
CA ARG A 27 2.05 14.75 2.06
C ARG A 27 2.98 13.70 1.46
N ILE A 28 3.57 12.86 2.31
CA ILE A 28 4.45 11.76 1.87
C ILE A 28 3.63 10.66 1.21
N SER A 29 2.46 10.34 1.76
CA SER A 29 1.52 9.41 1.12
C SER A 29 1.10 9.92 -0.27
N ASP A 30 0.83 11.22 -0.41
CA ASP A 30 0.49 11.89 -1.67
C ASP A 30 1.58 11.80 -2.71
N GLN A 31 2.82 12.08 -2.34
CA GLN A 31 3.94 11.91 -3.28
C GLN A 31 4.16 10.45 -3.67
N ALA A 32 4.06 9.51 -2.72
CA ALA A 32 4.20 8.09 -3.02
C ALA A 32 3.13 7.62 -4.02
N ALA A 33 1.88 8.04 -3.85
CA ALA A 33 0.81 7.68 -4.78
C ALA A 33 0.94 8.36 -6.13
N GLN A 34 1.32 9.64 -6.17
CA GLN A 34 1.57 10.36 -7.41
C GLN A 34 2.61 9.63 -8.27
N LEU A 35 3.68 9.15 -7.63
CA LEU A 35 4.72 8.37 -8.31
C LEU A 35 4.19 7.03 -8.85
N LEU A 36 3.30 6.35 -8.11
CA LEU A 36 2.64 5.13 -8.60
C LEU A 36 1.69 5.42 -9.77
N ILE A 37 0.98 6.55 -9.76
CA ILE A 37 0.13 7.01 -10.88
C ILE A 37 0.99 7.25 -12.12
N GLU A 38 2.10 7.98 -11.99
CA GLU A 38 3.02 8.30 -13.09
C GLU A 38 3.59 7.03 -13.75
N ASN A 39 3.83 5.98 -12.96
CA ASN A 39 4.34 4.70 -13.43
C ASN A 39 3.22 3.69 -13.79
N GLN A 40 1.95 4.13 -13.80
CA GLN A 40 0.78 3.32 -14.12
C GLN A 40 0.67 2.04 -13.27
N ILE A 41 1.07 2.12 -12.00
CA ILE A 41 1.02 1.00 -11.06
C ILE A 41 -0.30 1.04 -10.30
N PRO A 42 -1.15 0.00 -10.37
CA PRO A 42 -2.38 -0.06 -9.58
C PRO A 42 -2.08 -0.12 -8.08
N PHE A 43 -2.78 0.70 -7.31
CA PHE A 43 -2.70 0.74 -5.86
C PHE A 43 -4.04 1.07 -5.22
N THR A 44 -4.19 0.73 -3.95
CA THR A 44 -5.31 1.16 -3.10
C THR A 44 -4.77 1.93 -1.89
N ARG A 45 -5.56 2.89 -1.41
CA ARG A 45 -5.24 3.70 -0.22
C ARG A 45 -6.22 3.40 0.89
N SER A 46 -5.69 3.27 2.10
CA SER A 46 -6.49 3.17 3.30
C SER A 46 -5.79 3.89 4.46
N PHE A 47 -6.47 3.96 5.60
CA PHE A 47 -5.91 4.52 6.81
C PHE A 47 -6.10 3.56 7.99
N ILE A 48 -5.13 3.56 8.90
CA ILE A 48 -5.20 2.81 10.15
C ILE A 48 -5.20 3.83 11.29
N LYS A 49 -6.27 3.87 12.07
CA LYS A 49 -6.38 4.78 13.22
C LYS A 49 -5.37 4.39 14.30
N ILE A 50 -4.63 5.38 14.80
CA ILE A 50 -3.71 5.21 15.93
C ILE A 50 -4.48 5.41 17.24
N PRO A 51 -4.53 4.40 18.14
CA PRO A 51 -5.11 4.54 19.46
C PRO A 51 -4.49 5.70 20.24
N PHE A 52 -5.30 6.43 21.01
CA PHE A 52 -4.88 7.67 21.69
C PHE A 52 -3.58 7.50 22.49
N PHE A 53 -3.49 6.44 23.29
CA PHE A 53 -2.34 6.13 24.14
C PHE A 53 -1.03 5.81 23.36
N LEU A 54 -1.12 5.53 22.06
CA LEU A 54 0.06 5.30 21.20
C LEU A 54 0.47 6.55 20.41
N ARG A 55 -0.32 7.63 20.41
CA ARG A 55 -0.05 8.79 19.56
C ARG A 55 1.23 9.52 19.94
N GLU A 56 1.61 9.52 21.22
CA GLU A 56 2.87 10.12 21.68
C GLU A 56 4.09 9.51 20.96
N LYS A 57 4.11 8.18 20.82
CA LYS A 57 5.15 7.45 20.07
C LYS A 57 5.24 7.89 18.60
N TYR A 58 4.14 8.37 18.04
CA TYR A 58 4.03 8.80 16.65
C TYR A 58 3.91 10.32 16.50
N ARG A 59 4.47 11.09 17.44
CA ARG A 59 4.52 12.57 17.41
C ARG A 59 3.13 13.21 17.29
N GLY A 60 2.13 12.62 17.95
CA GLY A 60 0.75 13.10 17.95
C GLY A 60 -0.08 12.66 16.73
N ALA A 61 0.47 11.89 15.80
CA ALA A 61 -0.28 11.39 14.65
C ALA A 61 -1.49 10.54 15.10
N HIS A 62 -2.65 10.80 14.49
CA HIS A 62 -3.90 10.11 14.83
C HIS A 62 -4.21 8.93 13.90
N GLN A 63 -3.47 8.79 12.79
CA GLN A 63 -3.63 7.72 11.81
C GLN A 63 -2.33 7.46 11.04
N PHE A 64 -2.21 6.26 10.47
CA PHE A 64 -1.29 5.94 9.40
C PHE A 64 -2.04 5.98 8.07
N TYR A 65 -1.41 6.55 7.06
CA TYR A 65 -1.78 6.40 5.66
C TYR A 65 -1.07 5.18 5.12
N VAL A 66 -1.82 4.26 4.51
CA VAL A 66 -1.31 2.97 4.02
C VAL A 66 -1.61 2.84 2.54
N ILE A 67 -0.59 2.54 1.76
CA ILE A 67 -0.70 2.23 0.34
C ILE A 67 -0.52 0.73 0.17
N HIS A 68 -1.47 0.11 -0.51
CA HIS A 68 -1.39 -1.29 -0.90
C HIS A 68 -1.26 -1.40 -2.42
N THR A 69 -0.66 -2.48 -2.88
CA THR A 69 -0.58 -2.80 -4.31
C THR A 69 -0.81 -4.28 -4.52
N ASN A 70 -1.16 -4.66 -5.74
CA ASN A 70 -1.29 -6.04 -6.13
C ASN A 70 0.04 -6.78 -5.90
N ARG A 71 -0.02 -7.98 -5.32
CA ARG A 71 1.15 -8.83 -5.04
C ARG A 71 2.10 -8.97 -6.23
N ASN A 72 1.56 -9.16 -7.44
CA ASN A 72 2.34 -9.35 -8.66
C ASN A 72 3.08 -8.08 -9.12
N ARG A 73 2.65 -6.92 -8.64
CA ARG A 73 3.24 -5.60 -8.92
C ARG A 73 4.12 -5.09 -7.78
N TYR A 74 4.20 -5.80 -6.66
CA TYR A 74 4.88 -5.34 -5.47
C TYR A 74 6.35 -4.95 -5.72
N SER A 75 7.14 -5.80 -6.39
CA SER A 75 8.55 -5.50 -6.68
C SER A 75 8.69 -4.27 -7.57
N GLN A 76 7.84 -4.14 -8.59
CA GLN A 76 7.80 -2.97 -9.47
C GLN A 76 7.46 -1.70 -8.66
N ALA A 77 6.41 -1.76 -7.85
CA ALA A 77 5.97 -0.65 -7.01
C ALA A 77 7.04 -0.23 -6.00
N ARG A 78 7.72 -1.19 -5.40
CA ARG A 78 8.83 -0.95 -4.45
C ARG A 78 9.99 -0.25 -5.14
N HIS A 79 10.39 -0.70 -6.33
CA HIS A 79 11.43 -0.03 -7.11
C HIS A 79 11.03 1.38 -7.55
N THR A 80 9.76 1.60 -7.88
CA THR A 80 9.24 2.94 -8.13
C THR A 80 9.43 3.83 -6.91
N LEU A 81 9.15 3.36 -5.69
CA LEU A 81 9.42 4.10 -4.44
C LEU A 81 10.91 4.36 -4.17
N ASP A 82 11.85 3.67 -4.84
CA ASP A 82 13.28 4.00 -4.80
C ASP A 82 13.60 5.33 -5.50
N HIS A 83 12.75 5.79 -6.42
CA HIS A 83 12.90 7.05 -7.15
C HIS A 83 12.33 8.26 -6.38
N MET A 84 11.63 8.02 -5.27
CA MET A 84 11.14 9.09 -4.41
C MET A 84 12.31 9.80 -3.72
N ASP A 85 12.21 11.12 -3.51
CA ASP A 85 13.27 11.89 -2.84
C ASP A 85 13.68 11.21 -1.52
N SER A 86 14.99 11.10 -1.34
CA SER A 86 15.64 10.50 -0.18
C SER A 86 15.07 10.97 1.17
N VAL A 87 14.63 12.23 1.28
CA VAL A 87 14.05 12.80 2.50
C VAL A 87 12.69 12.19 2.81
N PHE A 88 11.88 11.95 1.79
CA PHE A 88 10.56 11.34 1.92
C PHE A 88 10.67 9.83 2.13
N ARG A 89 11.62 9.18 1.44
CA ARG A 89 11.89 7.76 1.57
C ARG A 89 12.25 7.37 3.01
N ARG A 90 13.08 8.16 3.70
CA ARG A 90 13.46 7.91 5.11
C ARG A 90 12.29 7.98 6.09
N ARG A 91 11.17 8.61 5.70
CA ARG A 91 9.97 8.79 6.54
C ARG A 91 8.83 7.86 6.15
N LEU A 92 9.09 6.96 5.21
CA LEU A 92 8.14 6.00 4.69
C LEU A 92 8.57 4.61 5.17
N ILE A 93 7.66 3.91 5.85
CA ILE A 93 7.92 2.54 6.28
C ILE A 93 7.49 1.64 5.12
N VAL A 94 8.46 1.13 4.36
CA VAL A 94 8.20 0.14 3.30
C VAL A 94 7.98 -1.21 3.98
N SER A 95 6.88 -1.88 3.64
CA SER A 95 6.61 -3.23 4.12
C SER A 95 7.65 -4.21 3.55
N ASN A 96 7.91 -5.36 4.17
CA ASN A 96 8.66 -6.44 3.54
C ASN A 96 7.68 -7.57 3.30
N TYR A 97 7.23 -7.70 2.05
CA TYR A 97 6.32 -8.74 1.61
C TYR A 97 7.06 -9.73 0.70
#